data_AF-A0A368RH20-F1
#
_entry.id   AF-A0A368RH20-F1
#
_cell.length_a   1.000
_cell.length_b   1.000
_cell.length_c   1.000
_cell.angle_alpha   90.00
_cell.angle_beta   90.00
_cell.angle_gamma   90.00
#
_symmetry.space_group_name_H-M   'P 1'
#
loop_
_entity.id
_entity.type
_entity.pdbx_description
1 polymer ?
#
loop_
_entity_poly.entity_id
_entity_poly.type
_entity_poly.pdbx_seq_one_letter_code
_entity_poly.pdbx_strand_id
1 'polypeptide(L)' 'MPIEFLLDGDRDGPLKKTIDDLEEHDSDALGFCRRVASNYSKQLFAIYQNKEDP' A
#
# COMPACT_ATOMS: atom_id res chain seq x y z
N MET A 1 -9.19 -5.16 -4.45
CA MET A 1 -8.72 -3.91 -3.81
C MET A 1 -7.45 -3.44 -4.52
N PRO A 2 -7.14 -2.12 -4.68
CA PRO A 2 -5.97 -1.67 -5.47
C PRO A 2 -4.65 -2.34 -5.09
N ILE A 3 -4.45 -2.60 -3.79
CA ILE A 3 -3.26 -3.27 -3.27
C ILE A 3 -3.22 -4.75 -3.68
N GLU A 4 -4.35 -5.46 -3.69
CA GLU A 4 -4.40 -6.85 -4.13
C GLU A 4 -4.12 -6.98 -5.63
N PHE A 5 -4.55 -6.00 -6.43
CA PHE A 5 -4.23 -5.95 -7.86
C PHE A 5 -2.72 -5.82 -8.09
N LEU A 6 -2.07 -4.90 -7.36
CA LEU A 6 -0.63 -4.70 -7.43
C LEU A 6 0.18 -5.97 -7.08
N LEU A 7 -0.39 -6.84 -6.25
CA LEU A 7 0.21 -8.08 -5.77
C LEU A 7 -0.23 -9.32 -6.57
N ASP A 8 -1.10 -9.15 -7.57
CA ASP A 8 -1.72 -10.26 -8.33
C ASP A 8 -2.39 -11.29 -7.40
N GLY A 9 -3.01 -10.81 -6.32
CA GLY A 9 -3.65 -11.61 -5.27
C GLY A 9 -2.69 -12.24 -4.24
N ASP A 10 -1.37 -12.11 -4.42
CA ASP A 10 -0.36 -12.70 -3.53
C ASP A 10 0.03 -11.72 -2.40
N ARG A 11 -0.72 -11.76 -1.30
CA ARG A 11 -0.64 -10.76 -0.22
C ARG A 11 0.72 -10.69 0.50
N ASP A 12 1.48 -11.78 0.46
CA ASP A 12 2.79 -11.89 1.10
C ASP A 12 3.94 -11.81 0.08
N GLY A 13 3.60 -11.68 -1.21
CA GLY A 13 4.53 -11.60 -2.31
C GLY A 13 5.03 -10.19 -2.62
N PRO A 14 6.02 -10.07 -3.52
CA PRO A 14 6.46 -8.77 -4.01
C PRO A 14 5.40 -8.10 -4.88
N LEU A 15 5.55 -6.80 -5.13
CA LEU A 15 4.76 -6.10 -6.15
C LEU A 15 5.00 -6.72 -7.53
N LYS A 16 3.92 -7.06 -8.23
CA LYS A 16 3.92 -7.71 -9.54
C LYS A 16 3.40 -6.81 -10.67
N LYS A 17 2.67 -5.74 -10.34
CA LYS A 17 2.18 -4.74 -11.31
C LYS A 17 2.82 -3.38 -11.09
N THR A 18 2.84 -2.57 -12.13
CA THR A 18 3.39 -1.22 -12.13
C THR A 18 2.34 -0.17 -11.75
N ILE A 19 2.79 1.07 -11.63
CA ILE A 19 1.91 2.23 -11.45
C ILE A 19 1.05 2.43 -12.70
N ASP A 20 1.63 2.29 -13.89
CA ASP A 20 0.92 2.47 -15.16
C ASP A 20 -0.20 1.41 -15.30
N ASP A 21 0.07 0.14 -14.97
CA ASP A 21 -0.95 -0.91 -14.93
C ASP A 21 -2.10 -0.57 -13.98
N LEU A 22 -1.80 0.10 -12.87
CA LEU A 22 -2.79 0.47 -11.87
C LEU A 22 -3.62 1.68 -12.32
N GLU A 23 -3.01 2.69 -12.93
CA GLU A 23 -3.74 3.85 -13.49
C GLU A 23 -4.65 3.44 -14.64
N GLU A 24 -4.22 2.49 -15.49
CA GLU A 24 -5.06 1.92 -16.55
C GLU A 24 -6.22 1.11 -15.99
N HIS A 25 -5.99 0.38 -14.89
CA HIS A 25 -7.03 -0.42 -14.22
C HIS A 25 -8.05 0.43 -13.45
N ASP A 26 -7.58 1.44 -12.72
CA ASP A 26 -8.37 2.33 -11.88
C ASP A 26 -7.63 3.66 -11.68
N SER A 27 -8.07 4.71 -12.38
CA SER A 27 -7.46 6.04 -12.34
C SER A 27 -7.50 6.69 -10.94
N ASP A 28 -8.40 6.26 -10.06
CA ASP A 28 -8.53 6.79 -8.70
C ASP A 28 -7.72 5.97 -7.67
N ALA A 29 -7.18 4.82 -8.06
CA ALA A 29 -6.47 3.90 -7.17
C ALA A 29 -5.22 4.49 -6.53
N LEU A 30 -4.54 5.43 -7.20
CA LEU A 30 -3.37 6.11 -6.64
C LEU A 30 -3.71 6.96 -5.42
N GLY A 31 -4.87 7.62 -5.44
CA GLY A 31 -5.36 8.38 -4.30
C GLY A 31 -5.61 7.47 -3.10
N PHE A 32 -6.20 6.30 -3.35
CA PHE A 32 -6.41 5.27 -2.34
C PHE A 32 -5.08 4.77 -1.75
N CYS A 33 -4.14 4.33 -2.60
CA CYS A 33 -2.82 3.85 -2.15
C CYS A 33 -2.06 4.90 -1.35
N ARG A 34 -2.08 6.17 -1.79
CA ARG A 34 -1.46 7.28 -1.06
C ARG A 34 -2.05 7.45 0.34
N ARG A 35 -3.38 7.38 0.47
CA ARG A 35 -4.08 7.51 1.76
C ARG A 35 -3.71 6.36 2.70
N VAL A 36 -3.71 5.13 2.18
CA VAL A 36 -3.35 3.93 2.94
C VAL A 36 -1.90 3.99 3.41
N ALA A 37 -0.94 4.25 2.51
CA ALA A 37 0.47 4.36 2.85
C ALA A 37 0.74 5.46 3.88
N SER A 38 0.06 6.61 3.75
CA SER A 38 0.18 7.73 4.70
C SER A 38 -0.37 7.40 6.09
N ASN A 39 -1.39 6.55 6.19
CA ASN A 39 -1.95 6.14 7.47
C ASN A 39 -1.03 5.15 8.18
N TYR A 40 -0.54 4.12 7.46
CA TYR A 40 0.35 3.13 8.03
C TYR A 40 1.73 3.67 8.37
N SER A 41 2.28 4.61 7.58
CA SER A 41 3.56 5.24 7.91
C SER A 41 3.50 5.99 9.25
N LYS A 42 2.40 6.67 9.55
CA LYS A 42 2.16 7.31 10.86
C LYS A 42 2.06 6.30 11.99
N GLN A 43 1.36 5.18 11.77
CA GLN A 43 1.25 4.11 12.77
C GLN A 43 2.61 3.49 13.07
N LEU A 44 3.37 3.10 12.04
CA LEU A 44 4.72 2.55 12.18
C LEU A 44 5.66 3.55 12.87
N PHE A 45 5.57 4.83 12.53
CA PHE A 45 6.36 5.87 13.17
C PHE A 45 6.00 6.06 14.66
N ALA A 46 4.72 5.90 15.03
CA ALA A 46 4.28 5.93 16.42
C ALA A 46 4.78 4.71 17.20
N ILE A 47 4.65 3.50 16.65
CA ILE A 47 5.19 2.26 17.23
C ILE A 47 6.69 2.40 17.49
N TYR A 48 7.45 2.86 16.48
CA TYR A 48 8.89 3.11 16.60
C TYR A 48 9.23 4.08 17.73
N GLN A 49 8.51 5.22 17.82
CA GLN A 49 8.74 6.21 18.88
C GLN A 49 8.42 5.66 20.27
N ASN A 50 7.36 4.88 20.40
CA ASN A 50 6.91 4.31 21.67
C ASN A 50 7.77 3.12 22.11
N LYS A 51 8.70 2.63 21.27
CA LYS A 51 9.46 1.39 21.47
C LYS A 51 8.55 0.19 21.77
N GLU A 52 7.31 0.25 21.28
CA GLU A 52 6.41 -0.89 21.26
C GLU A 52 6.93 -1.86 20.20
N ASP A 53 6.89 -3.16 20.50
CA ASP A 53 7.23 -4.17 19.50
C ASP A 53 6.15 -4.12 18.40
N PRO A 54 6.51 -3.91 17.12
CA PRO A 54 5.55 -3.77 16.02
C PRO A 54 4.65 -4.98 15.76
#